data_AF-A0A8B8BDG1-F1
#
_entry.id   AF-A0A8B8BDG1-F1
#
_cell.length_a   1.000
_cell.length_b   1.000
_cell.length_c   1.000
_cell.angle_alpha   90.00
_cell.angle_beta   90.00
_cell.angle_gamma   90.00
#
_symmetry.space_group_name_H-M   'P 1'
#
loop_
_entity.id
_entity.type
_entity.pdbx_description
1 polymer ?
#
loop_
_entity_poly.entity_id
_entity_poly.type
_entity_poly.pdbx_seq_one_letter_code
_entity_poly.pdbx_strand_id
1 'polypeptide(L)'
;MESSNVGAIVFLKLFVRRLKRSDTFQIPEKSVSLHLESEKYIVGTVQRKTYAPEIFCLEQNLPLSKSSHILSLDPFLDYNHLLSIGGRLKHANITLPEKHPLLIPGKHHIAKLMISQVHKDIQPQGRHLTEGALRAAGYWMTGAKRLIALHMHNCVPCRKLRRPLELQKMSDLPPDRLEPCPPFSNVGVDVFGPWNIMTRGSRGGSGQLKRWGVMFSCLTTRAGHIELKCHYLH
;
A
#
# COMPACT_ATOMS: atom_id res chain seq x y z
N MET A 1 4.12 -16.72 0.53
CA MET A 1 5.49 -16.20 0.70
C MET A 1 5.54 -15.43 2.01
N GLU A 2 5.83 -16.16 3.09
CA GLU A 2 5.67 -15.67 4.47
C GLU A 2 6.88 -14.86 4.94
N SER A 3 6.56 -13.81 5.68
CA SER A 3 7.41 -12.88 6.42
C SER A 3 8.76 -13.43 6.94
N SER A 4 9.87 -12.88 6.41
CA SER A 4 11.25 -13.17 6.82
C SER A 4 11.51 -13.01 8.33
N ASN A 5 10.77 -12.11 8.99
CA ASN A 5 10.98 -11.78 10.40
C ASN A 5 10.32 -12.77 11.37
N VAL A 6 9.17 -13.36 11.01
CA VAL A 6 8.52 -14.38 11.85
C VAL A 6 9.30 -15.70 11.76
N GLY A 7 9.80 -16.03 10.56
CA GLY A 7 10.69 -17.18 10.36
C GLY A 7 11.96 -17.12 11.21
N ALA A 8 12.59 -15.95 11.32
CA ALA A 8 13.78 -15.77 12.15
C ALA A 8 13.52 -16.02 13.65
N ILE A 9 12.35 -15.61 14.15
CA ILE A 9 11.98 -15.81 15.56
C ILE A 9 11.56 -17.26 15.83
N VAL A 10 10.88 -17.92 14.89
CA VAL A 10 10.62 -19.37 14.93
C VAL A 10 11.96 -20.12 15.04
N PHE A 11 12.93 -19.75 14.20
CA PHE A 11 14.25 -20.36 14.21
C PHE A 11 14.99 -20.14 15.54
N LEU A 12 14.97 -18.92 16.09
CA LEU A 12 15.55 -18.61 17.41
C LEU A 12 14.86 -19.38 18.54
N LYS A 13 13.53 -19.52 18.52
CA LYS A 13 12.80 -20.32 19.51
C LYS A 13 13.16 -21.80 19.43
N LEU A 14 13.23 -22.36 18.22
CA LEU A 14 13.65 -23.73 18.00
C LEU A 14 15.10 -23.94 18.46
N PHE A 15 15.98 -22.97 18.18
CA PHE A 15 17.37 -22.96 18.64
C PHE A 15 17.49 -22.88 20.17
N VAL A 16 16.69 -22.05 20.85
CA VAL A 16 16.66 -22.00 22.33
C VAL A 16 16.05 -23.27 22.93
N ARG A 17 15.02 -23.87 22.30
CA ARG A 17 14.50 -25.20 22.69
C ARG A 17 15.59 -26.28 22.56
N ARG A 18 16.42 -26.22 21.52
CA ARG A 18 17.60 -27.08 21.31
C ARG A 18 18.67 -26.89 22.39
N LEU A 19 18.98 -25.66 22.81
CA LEU A 19 19.92 -25.45 23.92
C LEU A 19 19.41 -26.05 25.25
N LYS A 20 18.10 -26.28 25.38
CA LYS A 20 17.48 -26.91 26.56
C LYS A 20 17.26 -28.42 26.44
N ARG A 21 17.37 -29.01 25.25
CA ARG A 21 17.26 -30.46 25.02
C ARG A 21 18.39 -30.90 24.09
N SER A 22 19.35 -31.63 24.65
CA SER A 22 20.48 -32.25 23.95
C SER A 22 20.00 -33.36 23.01
N ASP A 23 19.37 -32.99 21.89
CA ASP A 23 18.90 -33.95 20.90
C ASP A 23 19.06 -33.43 19.45
N THR A 24 19.27 -34.38 18.53
CA THR A 24 19.58 -34.16 17.10
C THR A 24 18.34 -33.69 16.32
N PHE A 25 18.50 -32.61 15.53
CA PHE A 25 17.38 -31.88 14.90
C PHE A 25 17.16 -32.28 13.44
N GLN A 26 15.95 -32.74 13.12
CA GLN A 26 15.35 -32.59 11.79
C GLN A 26 14.55 -31.29 11.76
N ILE A 27 14.72 -30.46 10.72
CA ILE A 27 13.93 -29.24 10.52
C ILE A 27 12.46 -29.66 10.40
N PRO A 28 11.57 -29.31 11.34
CA PRO A 28 10.17 -29.59 11.15
C PRO A 28 9.70 -28.78 9.94
N GLU A 29 8.96 -29.42 9.04
CA GLU A 29 8.24 -28.73 7.96
C GLU A 29 7.55 -27.50 8.53
N LYS A 30 7.48 -26.43 7.72
CA LYS A 30 6.72 -25.21 8.02
C LYS A 30 5.28 -25.56 8.37
N SER A 31 5.02 -25.81 9.65
CA SER A 31 3.69 -26.12 10.15
C SER A 31 3.03 -24.83 10.61
N VAL A 32 1.77 -24.64 10.21
CA VAL A 32 0.93 -23.48 10.56
C VAL A 32 0.87 -23.28 12.08
N SER A 33 0.95 -24.35 12.86
CA SER A 33 0.94 -24.32 14.33
C SER A 33 2.17 -23.60 14.92
N LEU A 34 3.36 -23.79 14.37
CA LEU A 34 4.59 -23.12 14.85
C LEU A 34 4.55 -21.61 14.65
N HIS A 35 3.95 -21.16 13.55
CA HIS A 35 3.78 -19.73 13.27
C HIS A 35 2.83 -19.08 14.27
N LEU A 36 1.69 -19.70 14.56
CA LEU A 36 0.72 -19.22 15.55
C LEU A 36 1.30 -19.16 16.96
N GLU A 37 2.04 -20.18 17.40
CA GLU A 37 2.72 -20.16 18.71
C GLU A 37 3.82 -19.08 18.80
N SER A 38 4.50 -18.82 17.69
CA SER A 38 5.54 -17.80 17.64
C SER A 38 4.94 -16.41 17.69
N GLU A 39 3.86 -16.18 16.95
CA GLU A 39 3.11 -14.93 16.97
C GLU A 39 2.56 -14.62 18.37
N LYS A 40 1.86 -15.57 18.99
CA LYS A 40 1.33 -15.43 20.36
C LYS A 40 2.43 -15.07 21.35
N TYR A 41 3.60 -15.70 21.25
CA TYR A 41 4.72 -15.40 22.14
C TYR A 41 5.33 -14.02 21.92
N ILE A 42 5.46 -13.60 20.66
CA ILE A 42 5.95 -12.25 20.33
C ILE A 42 5.00 -11.22 20.92
N VAL A 43 3.70 -11.38 20.68
CA VAL A 43 2.65 -10.51 21.24
C VAL A 43 2.71 -10.49 22.76
N GLY A 44 2.74 -11.66 23.41
CA GLY A 44 2.80 -11.76 24.87
C GLY A 44 4.06 -11.17 25.49
N THR A 45 5.21 -11.25 24.81
CA THR A 45 6.46 -10.62 25.27
C THR A 45 6.34 -9.10 25.23
N VAL A 46 5.73 -8.57 24.17
CA VAL A 46 5.56 -7.13 23.94
C VAL A 46 4.52 -6.54 24.87
N GLN A 47 3.44 -7.27 25.11
CA GLN A 47 2.42 -6.94 26.10
C GLN A 47 3.03 -6.87 27.50
N ARG A 48 3.77 -7.90 27.94
CA ARG A 48 4.46 -7.90 29.24
C ARG A 48 5.44 -6.75 29.39
N LYS A 49 6.15 -6.36 28.32
CA LYS A 49 7.06 -5.21 28.36
C LYS A 49 6.34 -3.87 28.46
N THR A 50 5.15 -3.75 27.86
CA THR A 50 4.46 -2.45 27.72
C THR A 50 3.39 -2.21 28.78
N TYR A 51 2.68 -3.27 29.16
CA TYR A 51 1.54 -3.27 30.08
C TYR A 51 1.84 -4.12 31.33
N ALA A 52 3.10 -4.15 31.78
CA ALA A 52 3.52 -4.88 32.96
C ALA A 52 2.63 -4.63 34.19
N PRO A 53 2.32 -3.36 34.58
CA PRO A 53 1.51 -3.13 35.77
C PRO A 53 0.06 -3.58 35.56
N GLU A 54 -0.51 -3.38 34.37
CA GLU A 54 -1.88 -3.83 34.10
C GLU A 54 -2.01 -5.35 34.08
N ILE A 55 -1.04 -6.05 33.50
CA ILE A 55 -1.03 -7.52 33.49
C ILE A 55 -0.90 -8.05 34.91
N PHE A 56 -0.02 -7.48 35.74
CA PHE A 56 0.11 -7.86 37.14
C PHE A 56 -1.20 -7.69 37.91
N CYS A 57 -1.88 -6.55 37.74
CA CYS A 57 -3.19 -6.34 38.37
C CYS A 57 -4.23 -7.38 37.92
N LEU A 58 -4.28 -7.68 36.62
CA LEU A 58 -5.24 -8.65 36.08
C LEU A 58 -4.94 -10.09 36.54
N GLU A 59 -3.67 -10.47 36.68
CA GLU A 59 -3.28 -11.78 37.25
C GLU A 59 -3.71 -11.93 38.71
N GLN A 60 -3.68 -10.83 39.47
CA GLN A 60 -4.09 -10.80 40.89
C GLN A 60 -5.59 -10.49 41.10
N ASN A 61 -6.39 -10.41 40.03
CA ASN A 61 -7.80 -9.97 40.06
C ASN A 61 -8.01 -8.62 40.75
N LEU A 62 -7.02 -7.72 40.66
CA LEU A 62 -7.09 -6.37 41.18
C LEU A 62 -7.65 -5.39 40.13
N PRO A 63 -8.38 -4.35 40.55
CA PRO A 63 -8.86 -3.33 39.63
C PRO A 63 -7.69 -2.57 39.00
N LEU A 64 -7.80 -2.29 37.70
CA LEU A 64 -6.83 -1.49 36.97
C LEU A 64 -6.85 -0.03 37.44
N SER A 65 -5.69 0.62 37.38
CA SER A 65 -5.57 2.04 37.70
C SER A 65 -6.46 2.89 36.79
N LYS A 66 -7.15 3.89 37.38
CA LYS A 66 -7.94 4.89 36.65
C LYS A 66 -7.12 5.70 35.64
N SER A 67 -5.80 5.76 35.81
CA SER A 67 -4.89 6.43 34.87
C SER A 67 -4.53 5.59 33.64
N SER A 68 -4.88 4.30 33.60
CA SER A 68 -4.47 3.43 32.50
C SER A 68 -5.25 3.74 31.21
N HIS A 69 -4.52 3.95 30.12
CA HIS A 69 -5.08 4.24 28.81
C HIS A 69 -5.88 3.08 28.20
N ILE A 70 -5.74 1.88 28.77
CA ILE A 70 -6.44 0.68 28.28
C ILE A 70 -7.68 0.35 29.11
N LEU A 71 -7.91 1.02 30.24
CA LEU A 71 -9.05 0.77 31.13
C LEU A 71 -10.40 0.88 30.39
N SER A 72 -10.53 1.87 29.50
CA SER A 72 -11.75 2.06 28.71
C SER A 72 -12.03 0.95 27.70
N LEU A 73 -11.04 0.07 27.45
CA LEU A 73 -11.15 -1.06 26.54
C LEU A 73 -11.58 -2.34 27.27
N ASP A 74 -11.89 -2.28 28.57
CA ASP A 74 -12.30 -3.44 29.37
C ASP A 74 -11.35 -4.66 29.19
N PRO A 75 -10.04 -4.49 29.45
CA PRO A 75 -9.05 -5.50 29.11
C PRO A 75 -9.09 -6.68 30.09
N PHE A 76 -8.88 -7.89 29.57
CA PHE A 76 -8.82 -9.11 30.36
C PHE A 76 -7.72 -10.06 29.84
N LEU A 77 -7.33 -11.05 30.65
CA LEU A 77 -6.38 -12.08 30.24
C LEU A 77 -7.13 -13.28 29.66
N ASP A 78 -6.78 -13.65 28.42
CA ASP A 78 -7.31 -14.83 27.75
C ASP A 78 -6.66 -16.13 28.28
N TYR A 79 -7.14 -17.31 27.84
CA TYR A 79 -6.61 -18.63 28.24
C TYR A 79 -5.12 -18.82 27.98
N ASN A 80 -4.53 -18.03 27.08
CA ASN A 80 -3.08 -18.01 26.81
C ASN A 80 -2.30 -17.02 27.68
N HIS A 81 -2.91 -16.42 28.72
CA HIS A 81 -2.35 -15.31 29.49
C HIS A 81 -1.92 -14.11 28.61
N LEU A 82 -2.68 -13.85 27.55
CA LEU A 82 -2.49 -12.71 26.67
C LEU A 82 -3.55 -11.66 26.95
N LEU A 83 -3.16 -10.39 26.82
CA LEU A 83 -4.05 -9.27 27.05
C LEU A 83 -5.00 -9.11 25.85
N SER A 84 -6.27 -9.36 26.11
CA SER A 84 -7.37 -9.27 25.14
C SER A 84 -8.35 -8.17 25.55
N ILE A 85 -9.14 -7.72 24.59
CA ILE A 85 -10.11 -6.65 24.80
C ILE A 85 -11.50 -7.21 25.01
N GLY A 86 -12.14 -6.73 26.07
CA GLY A 86 -13.56 -6.93 26.32
C GLY A 86 -14.41 -6.29 25.22
N GLY A 87 -15.50 -6.96 24.86
CA GLY A 87 -16.35 -6.54 23.77
C GLY A 87 -17.83 -6.60 24.13
N ARG A 88 -18.62 -5.78 23.43
CA ARG A 88 -20.09 -5.84 23.44
C ARG A 88 -20.64 -6.90 22.48
N LEU A 89 -19.76 -7.61 21.77
CA LEU A 89 -20.10 -8.59 20.72
C LEU A 89 -20.23 -10.03 21.24
N LYS A 90 -20.49 -10.21 22.55
CA LYS A 90 -20.60 -11.54 23.17
C LYS A 90 -21.60 -12.45 22.44
N HIS A 91 -22.75 -11.89 22.04
CA HIS A 91 -23.82 -12.61 21.35
C HIS A 91 -23.74 -12.60 19.82
N ALA A 92 -22.74 -11.93 19.22
CA ALA A 92 -22.62 -11.88 17.77
C ALA A 92 -22.15 -13.23 17.21
N ASN A 93 -22.59 -13.61 16.01
CA ASN A 93 -22.17 -14.85 15.34
C ASN A 93 -20.86 -14.62 14.54
N ILE A 94 -19.82 -14.18 15.24
CA ILE A 94 -18.47 -13.93 14.70
C ILE A 94 -17.45 -14.83 15.41
N THR A 95 -16.26 -14.99 14.84
CA THR A 95 -15.24 -15.86 15.41
C THR A 95 -14.74 -15.32 16.76
N LEU A 96 -14.35 -16.22 17.68
CA LEU A 96 -13.84 -15.84 19.02
C LEU A 96 -12.68 -14.81 18.97
N PRO A 97 -11.69 -14.90 18.05
CA PRO A 97 -10.62 -13.92 17.95
C PRO A 97 -11.11 -12.51 17.56
N GLU A 98 -12.19 -12.42 16.77
CA GLU A 98 -12.81 -11.15 16.40
C GLU A 98 -13.68 -10.59 17.53
N LYS A 99 -14.29 -11.46 18.35
CA LYS A 99 -15.04 -11.05 19.56
C LYS A 99 -14.13 -10.40 20.60
N HIS A 100 -12.95 -10.99 20.78
CA HIS A 100 -12.01 -10.62 21.81
C HIS A 100 -10.61 -10.45 21.20
N PRO A 101 -10.38 -9.33 20.49
CA PRO A 101 -9.13 -9.12 19.79
C PRO A 101 -7.97 -8.91 20.77
N LEU A 102 -6.79 -9.38 20.37
CA LEU A 102 -5.54 -9.23 21.11
C LEU A 102 -5.08 -7.77 21.11
N LEU A 103 -4.74 -7.24 22.28
CA LEU A 103 -4.28 -5.87 22.43
C LEU A 103 -2.82 -5.73 22.00
N ILE A 104 -2.59 -4.99 20.92
CA ILE A 104 -1.25 -4.68 20.42
C ILE A 104 -0.88 -3.24 20.80
N PRO A 105 0.28 -3.01 21.45
CA PRO A 105 0.71 -1.65 21.74
C PRO A 105 1.11 -0.90 20.47
N GLY A 106 0.36 0.16 20.13
CA GLY A 106 0.60 0.92 18.89
C GLY A 106 1.92 1.69 18.85
N LYS A 107 2.52 1.98 20.02
CA LYS A 107 3.85 2.60 20.09
C LYS A 107 4.98 1.63 19.72
N HIS A 108 4.75 0.32 19.82
CA HIS A 108 5.77 -0.69 19.56
C HIS A 108 5.99 -0.90 18.06
N HIS A 109 7.21 -1.29 17.67
CA HIS A 109 7.56 -1.48 16.25
C HIS A 109 6.71 -2.55 15.56
N ILE A 110 6.28 -3.58 16.30
CA ILE A 110 5.42 -4.67 15.77
C ILE A 110 4.11 -4.13 15.20
N ALA A 111 3.50 -3.12 15.81
CA ALA A 111 2.29 -2.49 15.26
C ALA A 111 2.53 -1.95 13.84
N LYS A 112 3.69 -1.33 13.59
CA LYS A 112 4.05 -0.83 12.25
C LYS A 112 4.26 -1.97 11.26
N LEU A 113 4.87 -3.07 11.68
CA LEU A 113 5.07 -4.25 10.85
C LEU A 113 3.74 -4.91 10.47
N MET A 114 2.84 -5.10 11.44
CA MET A 114 1.51 -5.67 11.20
C MET A 114 0.69 -4.80 10.25
N ILE A 115 0.66 -3.48 10.47
CA ILE A 115 -0.01 -2.54 9.55
C ILE A 115 0.59 -2.65 8.15
N SER A 116 1.92 -2.68 8.03
CA SER A 116 2.57 -2.76 6.72
C SER A 116 2.29 -4.09 6.00
N GLN A 117 2.11 -5.18 6.73
CA GLN A 117 1.79 -6.48 6.16
C GLN A 117 0.34 -6.47 5.66
N VAL A 118 -0.62 -6.18 6.53
CA VAL A 118 -2.05 -6.13 6.19
C VAL A 118 -2.31 -5.13 5.06
N HIS A 119 -1.66 -3.97 5.08
CA HIS A 119 -1.79 -2.96 4.02
C HIS A 119 -1.34 -3.45 2.63
N LYS A 120 -0.33 -4.34 2.58
CA LYS A 120 0.10 -4.98 1.33
C LYS A 120 -0.90 -6.04 0.89
N ASP A 121 -1.38 -6.85 1.82
CA ASP A 121 -2.25 -8.00 1.55
C ASP A 121 -3.63 -7.57 1.02
N ILE A 122 -4.24 -6.54 1.61
CA ILE A 122 -5.57 -6.05 1.16
C ILE A 122 -5.49 -5.10 -0.05
N GLN A 123 -4.28 -4.87 -0.58
CA GLN A 123 -3.95 -3.79 -1.51
C GLN A 123 -4.27 -2.39 -0.92
N PRO A 124 -3.72 -1.28 -1.46
CA PRO A 124 -3.85 0.05 -0.83
C PRO A 124 -5.25 0.71 -0.84
N GLN A 125 -6.30 0.04 -0.34
CA GLN A 125 -7.71 0.43 -0.50
C GLN A 125 -8.18 1.51 0.49
N GLY A 126 -7.46 1.78 1.57
CA GLY A 126 -7.78 2.88 2.48
C GLY A 126 -7.60 2.58 3.96
N ARG A 127 -7.78 3.62 4.78
CA ARG A 127 -7.59 3.54 6.23
C ARG A 127 -8.62 2.63 6.90
N HIS A 128 -9.89 2.81 6.58
CA HIS A 128 -10.98 2.03 7.18
C HIS A 128 -10.88 0.55 6.87
N LEU A 129 -10.49 0.21 5.64
CA LEU A 129 -10.30 -1.18 5.21
C LEU A 129 -9.09 -1.81 5.90
N THR A 130 -7.99 -1.07 6.03
CA THR A 130 -6.82 -1.54 6.80
C THR A 130 -7.17 -1.77 8.27
N GLU A 131 -7.91 -0.86 8.89
CA GLU A 131 -8.36 -0.98 10.28
C GLU A 131 -9.34 -2.16 10.46
N GLY A 132 -10.26 -2.36 9.53
CA GLY A 132 -11.21 -3.47 9.51
C GLY A 132 -10.51 -4.81 9.35
N ALA A 133 -9.56 -4.92 8.42
CA ALA A 133 -8.79 -6.14 8.20
C ALA A 133 -7.95 -6.53 9.43
N LEU A 134 -7.37 -5.55 10.13
CA LEU A 134 -6.67 -5.79 11.40
C LEU A 134 -7.63 -6.32 12.48
N ARG A 135 -8.85 -5.78 12.57
CA ARG A 135 -9.87 -6.27 13.51
C ARG A 135 -10.37 -7.66 13.13
N ALA A 136 -10.60 -7.93 11.84
CA ALA A 136 -11.02 -9.23 11.33
C ALA A 136 -9.94 -10.32 11.58
N ALA A 137 -8.67 -9.92 11.54
CA ALA A 137 -7.56 -10.78 11.94
C ALA A 137 -7.44 -10.98 13.46
N GLY A 138 -8.33 -10.39 14.27
CA GLY A 138 -8.35 -10.55 15.72
C GLY A 138 -7.36 -9.64 16.47
N TYR A 139 -6.96 -8.50 15.89
CA TYR A 139 -6.04 -7.57 16.54
C TYR A 139 -6.66 -6.21 16.82
N TRP A 140 -6.32 -5.66 17.98
CA TRP A 140 -6.66 -4.29 18.34
C TRP A 140 -5.42 -3.49 18.71
N MET A 141 -5.12 -2.46 17.93
CA MET A 141 -3.98 -1.58 18.17
C MET A 141 -4.37 -0.28 18.86
N THR A 142 -3.66 0.08 19.94
CA THR A 142 -3.83 1.39 20.58
C THR A 142 -3.41 2.51 19.62
N GLY A 143 -4.34 3.42 19.29
CA GLY A 143 -4.07 4.49 18.32
C GLY A 143 -3.90 4.00 16.87
N ALA A 144 -4.44 2.83 16.51
CA ALA A 144 -4.38 2.24 15.16
C ALA A 144 -4.66 3.25 14.04
N LYS A 145 -5.73 4.01 14.23
CA LYS A 145 -6.19 5.11 13.38
C LYS A 145 -5.08 6.07 12.93
N ARG A 146 -4.27 6.56 13.87
CA ARG A 146 -3.17 7.50 13.60
C ARG A 146 -2.00 6.81 12.93
N LEU A 147 -1.68 5.59 13.36
CA LEU A 147 -0.58 4.79 12.81
C LEU A 147 -0.83 4.40 11.35
N ILE A 148 -2.06 3.98 11.03
CA ILE A 148 -2.47 3.63 9.67
C ILE A 148 -2.41 4.87 8.78
N ALA A 149 -2.91 6.01 9.23
CA ALA A 149 -2.82 7.26 8.48
C ALA A 149 -1.36 7.66 8.18
N LEU A 150 -0.48 7.56 9.18
CA LEU A 150 0.95 7.79 9.01
C LEU A 150 1.59 6.81 8.01
N HIS A 151 1.25 5.52 8.10
CA HIS A 151 1.75 4.51 7.17
C HIS A 151 1.32 4.82 5.73
N MET A 152 0.04 5.17 5.52
CA MET A 152 -0.50 5.51 4.21
C MET A 152 0.13 6.77 3.62
N HIS A 153 0.40 7.78 4.46
CA HIS A 153 1.09 8.99 4.03
C HIS A 153 2.49 8.68 3.49
N ASN A 154 3.21 7.75 4.11
CA ASN A 154 4.57 7.39 3.69
C ASN A 154 4.60 6.36 2.54
N CYS A 155 3.53 5.61 2.36
CA CYS A 155 3.38 4.59 1.32
C CYS A 155 3.37 5.22 -0.09
N VAL A 156 4.33 4.84 -0.94
CA VAL A 156 4.46 5.36 -2.32
C VAL A 156 3.22 5.03 -3.18
N PRO A 157 2.72 3.78 -3.24
CA PRO A 157 1.47 3.47 -3.94
C PRO A 157 0.28 4.33 -3.48
N CYS A 158 0.11 4.50 -2.16
CA CYS A 158 -0.95 5.33 -1.60
C CYS A 158 -0.85 6.79 -2.05
N ARG A 159 0.36 7.37 -2.06
CA ARG A 159 0.59 8.74 -2.50
C ARG A 159 0.29 8.93 -3.98
N LYS A 160 0.69 7.98 -4.82
CA LYS A 160 0.41 8.02 -6.26
C LYS A 160 -1.10 7.94 -6.55
N LEU A 161 -1.79 6.99 -5.91
CA LEU A 161 -3.23 6.76 -6.13
C LEU A 161 -4.13 7.87 -5.56
N ARG A 162 -3.66 8.60 -4.54
CA ARG A 162 -4.42 9.66 -3.86
C ARG A 162 -3.89 11.06 -4.15
N ARG A 163 -3.01 11.22 -5.13
CA ARG A 163 -2.53 12.55 -5.54
C ARG A 163 -3.74 13.34 -6.04
N PRO A 164 -3.98 14.56 -5.55
CA PRO A 164 -4.95 15.45 -6.16
C PRO A 164 -4.63 15.61 -7.64
N LEU A 165 -5.66 15.71 -8.48
CA LEU A 165 -5.46 16.09 -9.88
C LEU A 165 -4.80 17.47 -9.89
N GLU A 166 -3.68 17.58 -10.59
CA GLU A 166 -3.11 18.89 -10.85
C GLU A 166 -4.04 19.61 -11.81
N LEU A 167 -4.49 20.79 -11.42
CA LEU A 167 -5.20 21.66 -12.34
C LEU A 167 -4.20 22.09 -13.41
N GLN A 168 -4.46 21.71 -14.66
CA GLN A 168 -3.68 22.18 -15.78
C GLN A 168 -3.90 23.69 -15.91
N LYS A 169 -3.00 24.48 -15.34
CA LYS A 169 -2.93 25.91 -15.63
C LYS A 169 -2.29 26.07 -17.01
N MET A 170 -3.07 26.50 -17.99
CA MET A 170 -2.48 26.86 -19.29
C MET A 170 -1.47 27.98 -19.08
N SER A 171 -0.32 27.87 -19.72
CA SER A 171 0.61 28.99 -19.80
C SER A 171 -0.02 30.15 -20.56
N ASP A 172 0.44 31.36 -20.29
CA ASP A 172 0.08 32.51 -21.11
C ASP A 172 0.50 32.26 -22.57
N LEU A 173 -0.28 32.81 -23.49
CA LEU A 173 -0.01 32.69 -24.92
C LEU A 173 1.24 33.51 -25.28
N PRO A 174 2.15 33.01 -26.14
CA PRO A 174 3.29 33.80 -26.58
C PRO A 174 2.82 35.03 -27.36
N PRO A 175 3.59 36.14 -27.34
CA PRO A 175 3.25 37.38 -28.04
C PRO A 175 3.05 37.15 -29.54
N ASP A 176 3.79 36.21 -30.12
CA ASP A 176 3.69 35.78 -31.53
C ASP A 176 2.26 35.35 -31.96
N ARG A 177 1.41 34.97 -31.00
CA ARG A 177 -0.01 34.61 -31.22
C ARG A 177 -0.96 35.79 -31.01
N LEU A 178 -0.53 36.84 -30.34
CA LEU A 178 -1.34 37.99 -29.94
C LEU A 178 -1.12 39.21 -30.84
N GLU A 179 0.09 39.38 -31.37
CA GLU A 179 0.44 40.52 -32.22
C GLU A 179 -0.17 40.40 -33.63
N PRO A 180 -0.82 41.47 -34.13
CA PRO A 180 -1.34 41.50 -35.49
C PRO A 180 -0.17 41.61 -36.49
N CYS A 181 0.15 40.50 -37.14
CA CYS A 181 1.17 40.40 -38.17
C CYS A 181 0.57 39.92 -39.50
N PRO A 182 1.28 40.12 -40.64
CA PRO A 182 0.87 39.56 -41.91
C PRO A 182 0.67 38.02 -41.86
N PRO A 183 -0.21 37.45 -42.70
CA PRO A 183 -0.42 36.01 -42.74
C PRO A 183 0.90 35.24 -42.96
N PHE A 184 1.07 34.13 -42.22
CA PHE A 184 2.26 33.26 -42.25
C PHE A 184 3.57 33.88 -41.74
N SER A 185 3.54 35.06 -41.08
CA SER A 185 4.73 35.57 -40.39
C SER A 185 5.13 34.70 -39.19
N ASN A 186 4.14 34.22 -38.42
CA ASN A 186 4.34 33.30 -37.31
C ASN A 186 3.57 32.00 -37.61
N VAL A 187 4.27 30.86 -37.69
CA VAL A 187 3.69 29.58 -38.12
C VAL A 187 4.00 28.49 -37.10
N GLY A 188 2.96 27.78 -36.66
CA GLY A 188 3.10 26.51 -35.98
C GLY A 188 3.20 25.38 -37.00
N VAL A 189 4.17 24.49 -36.84
CA VAL A 189 4.37 23.33 -37.71
C VAL A 189 4.05 22.06 -36.93
N ASP A 190 3.22 21.20 -37.49
CA ASP A 190 2.95 19.86 -36.96
C ASP A 190 3.12 18.82 -38.06
N VAL A 191 3.61 17.64 -37.69
CA VAL A 191 3.82 16.52 -38.62
C VAL A 191 3.00 15.34 -38.14
N PHE A 192 2.07 14.90 -38.97
CA PHE A 192 1.16 13.80 -38.67
C PHE A 192 1.30 12.70 -39.73
N GLY A 193 1.15 11.44 -39.32
CA GLY A 193 1.41 10.26 -40.16
C GLY A 193 2.19 9.17 -39.40
N PRO A 194 2.71 8.12 -40.08
CA PRO A 194 2.74 7.90 -41.54
C PRO A 194 1.51 7.12 -42.06
N TRP A 195 0.97 7.53 -43.20
CA TRP A 195 0.02 6.68 -43.95
C TRP A 195 0.77 5.83 -44.96
N ASN A 196 0.41 4.55 -45.00
CA ASN A 196 0.86 3.64 -46.03
C ASN A 196 -0.05 3.81 -47.24
N ILE A 197 0.48 4.39 -48.31
CA ILE A 197 -0.22 4.46 -49.60
C ILE A 197 0.28 3.34 -50.51
N MET A 198 -0.64 2.76 -51.28
CA MET A 198 -0.30 1.85 -52.37
C MET A 198 -0.21 2.67 -53.66
N THR A 199 0.96 2.71 -54.29
CA THR A 199 1.07 3.31 -55.62
C THR A 199 0.69 2.29 -56.69
N ARG A 200 -0.12 2.70 -57.68
CA ARG A 200 -0.35 1.93 -58.90
C ARG A 200 0.98 1.82 -59.66
N GLY A 201 1.58 0.64 -59.68
CA GLY A 201 2.79 0.38 -60.44
C GLY A 201 2.50 0.29 -61.94
N SER A 202 3.25 1.02 -62.77
CA SER A 202 3.41 0.62 -64.17
C SER A 202 4.36 -0.56 -64.23
N ARG A 203 3.83 -1.72 -64.65
CA ARG A 203 4.54 -2.94 -65.10
C ARG A 203 5.63 -3.57 -64.18
N GLY A 204 5.52 -3.47 -62.84
CA GLY A 204 6.54 -4.13 -62.00
C GLY A 204 6.29 -4.32 -60.50
N GLY A 205 5.10 -4.01 -59.97
CA GLY A 205 4.74 -4.27 -58.56
C GLY A 205 4.18 -3.06 -57.81
N SER A 206 3.34 -3.30 -56.82
CA SER A 206 2.77 -2.28 -55.93
C SER A 206 3.72 -2.00 -54.77
N GLY A 207 4.47 -0.90 -54.82
CA GLY A 207 5.24 -0.39 -53.69
C GLY A 207 4.32 0.22 -52.62
N GLN A 208 4.51 -0.18 -51.36
CA GLN A 208 3.94 0.54 -50.22
C GLN A 208 4.87 1.72 -49.89
N LEU A 209 4.36 2.95 -49.98
CA LEU A 209 5.10 4.15 -49.63
C LEU A 209 4.52 4.78 -48.37
N LYS A 210 5.40 5.20 -47.45
CA LYS A 210 5.02 6.02 -46.29
C LYS A 210 4.92 7.48 -46.71
N ARG A 211 3.78 8.10 -46.43
CA ARG A 211 3.54 9.54 -46.60
C ARG A 211 3.31 10.18 -45.26
N TRP A 212 3.89 11.36 -45.08
CA TRP A 212 3.69 12.22 -43.92
C TRP A 212 2.98 13.49 -44.37
N GLY A 213 2.06 13.99 -43.56
CA GLY A 213 1.44 15.29 -43.72
C GLY A 213 2.19 16.28 -42.84
N VAL A 214 2.66 17.37 -43.43
CA VAL A 214 3.20 18.51 -42.69
C VAL A 214 2.12 19.59 -42.72
N MET A 215 1.60 19.94 -41.54
CA MET A 215 0.63 21.02 -41.38
C MET A 215 1.36 22.27 -40.91
N PHE A 216 1.17 23.35 -41.65
CA PHE A 216 1.57 24.70 -41.29
C PHE A 216 0.31 25.47 -40.88
N SER A 217 0.25 25.96 -39.65
CA SER A 217 -0.86 26.78 -39.15
C SER A 217 -0.36 28.17 -38.81
N CYS A 218 -0.90 29.19 -39.46
CA CYS A 218 -0.63 30.58 -39.14
C CYS A 218 -1.14 30.89 -37.72
N LEU A 219 -0.26 31.38 -36.84
CA LEU A 219 -0.60 31.66 -35.45
C LEU A 219 -1.51 32.88 -35.29
N THR A 220 -1.45 33.82 -36.24
CA THR A 220 -2.24 35.06 -36.24
C THR A 220 -3.62 34.87 -36.85
N THR A 221 -3.72 34.27 -38.05
CA THR A 221 -4.99 34.13 -38.80
C THR A 221 -5.65 32.76 -38.67
N ARG A 222 -4.94 31.76 -38.12
CA ARG A 222 -5.36 30.35 -38.07
C ARG A 222 -5.56 29.68 -39.43
N ALA A 223 -5.06 30.30 -40.51
CA ALA A 223 -5.02 29.66 -41.83
C ALA A 223 -4.12 28.41 -41.79
N GLY A 224 -4.60 27.31 -42.38
CA GLY A 224 -3.88 26.05 -42.46
C GLY A 224 -3.38 25.79 -43.89
N HIS A 225 -2.14 25.34 -44.02
CA HIS A 225 -1.54 24.81 -45.25
C HIS A 225 -1.00 23.41 -44.97
N ILE A 226 -1.25 22.45 -45.86
CA ILE A 226 -0.83 21.06 -45.66
C ILE A 226 0.00 20.62 -46.86
N GLU A 227 1.19 20.11 -46.58
CA GLU A 227 2.08 19.53 -47.58
C GLU A 227 2.28 18.03 -47.34
N LEU A 228 2.31 17.26 -48.42
CA LEU A 228 2.59 15.83 -48.38
C LEU A 228 4.07 15.57 -48.64
N LYS A 229 4.77 15.01 -47.66
CA LYS A 229 6.18 14.63 -47.77
C LYS A 229 6.33 13.11 -48.00
N CYS A 230 7.08 12.73 -49.03
CA CYS A 230 7.56 11.36 -49.21
C CYS A 230 8.77 11.11 -48.32
N HIS A 231 8.87 9.91 -47.76
CA HIS A 231 10.18 9.43 -47.31
C HIS A 231 11.02 9.06 -48.55
N TYR A 232 12.01 9.89 -48.91
CA TYR A 232 13.09 9.46 -49.80
C TYR A 232 14.18 8.85 -48.92
N LEU A 233 14.39 7.54 -49.02
CA LEU A 233 15.62 6.91 -48.53
C LEU A 233 16.73 7.39 -49.47
N HIS A 234 17.62 8.25 -48.97
CA HIS A 234 18.94 8.41 -49.59
C HIS A 234 19.84 7.26 -49.14
#